data_AF-A0A9E5IVZ3-F1
#
_entry.id   AF-A0A9E5IVZ3-F1
#
_cell.length_a   1.000
_cell.length_b   1.000
_cell.length_c   1.000
_cell.angle_alpha   90.00
_cell.angle_beta   90.00
_cell.angle_gamma   90.00
#
_symmetry.space_group_name_H-M   'P 1'
#
loop_
_entity.id
_entity.type
_entity.pdbx_description
1 polymer ?
#
loop_
_entity_poly.entity_id
_entity_poly.type
_entity_poly.pdbx_seq_one_letter_code
_entity_poly.pdbx_strand_id
1 'polypeptide(L)'
;GARLRPICHMSGFLGSHVPTFEIRNTLGETSDMLIRNQSIGESLADTLGNNTVALLRGHGNVVVADSIQLAVFRAYYTEGNAKLQAEAMRMSFGMGLGEPVYLSEDEARNSAETNAGQVERPWNVWKSKLPKSNASKENQHV
;
A
#
# COMPACT_ATOMS: atom_id res chain seq x y z
N GLY A 1 18.31 -1.57 2.02
CA GLY A 1 17.46 -1.19 0.87
C GLY A 1 16.87 0.19 1.11
N ALA A 2 16.41 0.87 0.07
CA ALA A 2 15.74 2.16 0.23
C ALA A 2 14.38 2.00 0.92
N ARG A 3 14.00 2.95 1.78
CA ARG A 3 12.71 2.93 2.48
C ARG A 3 11.62 3.52 1.59
N LEU A 4 10.45 2.89 1.54
CA LEU A 4 9.28 3.47 0.88
C LEU A 4 8.79 4.68 1.69
N ARG A 5 8.63 5.83 1.03
CA ARG A 5 8.23 7.11 1.61
C ARG A 5 7.26 7.83 0.67
N PRO A 6 6.34 8.66 1.19
CA PRO A 6 5.38 9.38 0.35
C PRO A 6 6.09 10.44 -0.51
N ILE A 7 6.05 10.28 -1.83
CA ILE A 7 6.62 11.22 -2.80
C ILE A 7 5.56 12.12 -3.46
N CYS A 8 4.27 11.82 -3.27
CA CYS A 8 3.16 12.64 -3.78
C CYS A 8 1.97 12.61 -2.81
N HIS A 9 1.10 13.62 -2.87
CA HIS A 9 -0.03 13.76 -1.95
C HIS A 9 -0.96 12.54 -1.89
N MET A 10 -1.08 11.77 -2.98
CA MET A 10 -1.93 10.58 -3.01
C MET A 10 -1.45 9.45 -2.10
N SER A 11 -0.17 9.47 -1.71
CA SER A 11 0.45 8.45 -0.86
C SER A 11 0.72 8.92 0.57
N GLY A 12 0.18 10.07 0.98
CA GLY A 12 0.37 10.61 2.34
C GLY A 12 0.01 9.63 3.47
N PHE A 13 -0.91 8.69 3.22
CA PHE A 13 -1.28 7.64 4.17
C PHE A 13 -0.13 6.70 4.56
N LEU A 14 0.96 6.66 3.78
CA LEU A 14 2.18 5.92 4.11
C LEU A 14 2.90 6.51 5.34
N GLY A 15 2.63 7.78 5.69
CA GLY A 15 3.24 8.47 6.82
C GLY A 15 4.76 8.62 6.68
N SER A 16 5.45 8.86 7.80
CA SER A 16 6.92 8.94 7.84
C SER A 16 7.62 7.58 7.81
N HIS A 17 6.89 6.49 8.07
CA HIS A 17 7.47 5.16 8.15
C HIS A 17 6.55 4.08 7.58
N VAL A 18 7.09 3.27 6.67
CA VAL A 18 6.47 2.02 6.23
C VAL A 18 7.32 0.85 6.76
N PRO A 19 6.81 0.06 7.73
CA PRO A 19 7.55 -1.06 8.29
C PRO A 19 7.76 -2.17 7.25
N THR A 20 8.81 -2.96 7.45
CA THR A 20 9.10 -4.15 6.63
C THR A 20 9.09 -5.38 7.52
N PHE A 21 8.16 -6.29 7.25
CA PHE A 21 8.10 -7.61 7.86
C PHE A 21 9.20 -8.51 7.30
N GLU A 22 10.11 -8.88 8.19
CA GLU A 22 11.18 -9.83 7.95
C GLU A 22 10.74 -11.20 8.49
N ILE A 23 10.16 -12.02 7.60
CA ILE A 23 9.64 -13.34 7.97
C ILE A 23 10.71 -14.28 8.56
N ARG A 24 12.00 -14.04 8.27
CA ARG A 24 13.09 -14.82 8.87
C ARG A 24 13.20 -14.62 10.37
N ASN A 25 12.73 -13.49 10.90
CA ASN A 25 12.70 -13.26 12.35
C ASN A 25 11.64 -14.15 13.04
N THR A 26 10.68 -14.69 12.27
CA THR A 26 9.63 -15.59 12.78
C THR A 26 9.92 -17.06 12.43
N LEU A 27 10.33 -17.35 11.19
CA LEU A 27 10.46 -18.73 10.67
C LEU A 27 11.92 -19.16 10.39
N GLY A 28 12.90 -18.28 10.59
CA GLY A 28 14.29 -18.54 10.22
C GLY A 28 14.52 -18.59 8.71
N GLU A 29 15.71 -19.07 8.31
CA GLU A 29 16.16 -19.12 6.92
C GLU A 29 15.43 -20.18 6.06
N THR A 30 14.62 -21.06 6.68
CA THR A 30 13.84 -22.10 5.98
C THR A 30 12.46 -21.63 5.51
N SER A 31 12.15 -20.35 5.68
CA SER A 31 10.88 -19.74 5.28
C SER A 31 10.59 -19.89 3.78
N ASP A 32 9.39 -20.36 3.43
CA ASP A 32 8.84 -20.35 2.06
C ASP A 32 8.20 -19.00 1.67
N MET A 33 8.34 -18.00 2.55
CA MET A 33 7.83 -16.63 2.42
C MET A 33 6.32 -16.47 2.64
N LEU A 34 5.60 -17.53 3.00
CA LEU A 34 4.14 -17.54 3.04
C LEU A 34 3.62 -17.38 4.48
N ILE A 35 2.64 -16.49 4.64
CA ILE A 35 1.97 -16.25 5.92
C ILE A 35 0.71 -17.12 5.96
N ARG A 36 0.83 -18.32 6.55
CA ARG A 36 -0.22 -19.38 6.46
C ARG A 36 -0.81 -19.81 7.79
N ASN A 37 -0.34 -19.27 8.90
CA ASN A 37 -0.85 -19.60 10.21
C ASN A 37 -0.97 -18.34 11.08
N GLN A 38 -1.72 -18.49 12.17
CA GLN A 38 -2.03 -17.40 13.09
C GLN A 38 -0.78 -16.77 13.70
N SER A 39 0.21 -17.56 14.13
CA SER A 39 1.42 -17.04 14.78
C SER A 39 2.25 -16.12 13.85
N ILE A 40 2.37 -16.47 12.56
CA ILE A 40 3.02 -15.59 11.57
C ILE A 40 2.15 -14.34 11.32
N GLY A 41 0.82 -14.51 11.28
CA GLY A 41 -0.13 -13.39 11.15
C GLY A 41 -0.03 -12.40 12.31
N GLU A 42 0.09 -12.87 13.55
CA GLU A 42 0.32 -12.05 14.74
C GLU A 42 1.65 -11.28 14.65
N SER A 43 2.73 -11.96 14.26
CA SER A 43 4.03 -11.30 14.04
C SER A 43 3.99 -10.21 12.95
N LEU A 44 3.21 -10.44 11.89
CA LEU A 44 2.97 -9.43 10.86
C LEU A 44 2.14 -8.27 11.41
N ALA A 45 1.10 -8.53 12.19
CA ALA A 45 0.27 -7.50 12.81
C ALA A 45 1.09 -6.62 13.76
N ASP A 46 1.98 -7.22 14.56
CA ASP A 46 2.91 -6.50 15.43
C ASP A 46 3.85 -5.60 14.61
N THR A 47 4.33 -6.09 13.47
CA THR A 47 5.19 -5.30 12.57
C THR A 47 4.44 -4.15 11.92
N LEU A 48 3.18 -4.36 11.54
CA LEU A 48 2.33 -3.31 10.99
C LEU A 48 2.12 -2.20 12.02
N GLY A 49 1.82 -2.57 13.27
CA GLY A 49 1.51 -1.62 14.34
C GLY A 49 0.36 -0.68 13.93
N ASN A 50 0.57 0.62 14.12
CA ASN A 50 -0.40 1.65 13.75
C ASN A 50 -0.26 2.16 12.30
N ASN A 51 0.60 1.53 11.50
CA ASN A 51 0.80 1.94 10.11
C ASN A 51 -0.32 1.39 9.22
N THR A 52 -0.51 2.02 8.06
CA THR A 52 -1.54 1.61 7.10
C THR A 52 -1.04 0.56 6.10
N VAL A 53 0.28 0.42 5.98
CA VAL A 53 0.97 -0.48 5.05
C VAL A 53 2.16 -1.12 5.74
N ALA A 54 2.38 -2.41 5.50
CA ALA A 54 3.63 -3.10 5.79
C ALA A 54 4.17 -3.76 4.52
N LEU A 55 5.48 -3.64 4.28
CA LEU A 55 6.16 -4.38 3.22
C LEU A 55 6.49 -5.78 3.71
N LEU A 56 6.32 -6.78 2.87
CA LEU A 56 6.73 -8.16 3.14
C LEU A 56 8.03 -8.39 2.38
N ARG A 57 9.18 -8.49 3.06
CA ARG A 57 10.47 -8.65 2.38
C ARG A 57 10.40 -9.85 1.44
N GLY A 58 10.72 -9.66 0.15
CA GLY A 58 10.76 -10.74 -0.84
C GLY A 58 9.40 -11.32 -1.24
N HIS A 59 8.29 -10.64 -0.91
CA HIS A 59 6.94 -11.12 -1.20
C HIS A 59 6.05 -10.02 -1.79
N GLY A 60 5.77 -8.94 -1.06
CA GLY A 60 4.77 -7.95 -1.47
C GLY A 60 4.49 -6.91 -0.40
N ASN A 61 3.22 -6.53 -0.23
CA ASN A 61 2.78 -5.63 0.83
C ASN A 61 1.41 -6.09 1.39
N VAL A 62 1.10 -5.61 2.59
CA VAL A 62 -0.21 -5.70 3.23
C VAL A 62 -0.69 -4.29 3.51
N VAL A 63 -1.99 -4.05 3.27
CA VAL A 63 -2.65 -2.75 3.41
C VAL A 63 -3.89 -2.91 4.26
N VAL A 64 -4.08 -2.00 5.22
CA VAL A 64 -5.27 -1.95 6.09
C VAL A 64 -5.99 -0.62 5.96
N ALA A 65 -7.30 -0.63 6.17
CA ALA A 65 -8.15 0.56 6.23
C ALA A 65 -9.51 0.24 6.86
N ASP A 66 -10.26 1.29 7.21
CA ASP A 66 -11.59 1.18 7.83
C ASP A 66 -12.71 0.83 6.83
N SER A 67 -12.40 0.78 5.53
CA SER A 67 -13.33 0.37 4.49
C SER A 67 -12.62 -0.30 3.32
N ILE A 68 -13.34 -1.15 2.58
CA ILE A 68 -12.82 -1.82 1.37
C ILE A 68 -12.36 -0.77 0.34
N GLN A 69 -13.13 0.30 0.16
CA GLN A 69 -12.82 1.36 -0.81
C GLN A 69 -11.50 2.04 -0.47
N LEU A 70 -11.28 2.34 0.81
CA LEU A 70 -10.05 2.95 1.29
C LEU A 70 -8.87 1.98 1.25
N ALA A 71 -9.07 0.70 1.55
CA ALA A 71 -8.03 -0.33 1.42
C ALA A 71 -7.57 -0.45 -0.05
N VAL A 72 -8.50 -0.50 -1.00
CA VAL A 72 -8.19 -0.53 -2.44
C VAL A 72 -7.47 0.73 -2.89
N PHE A 73 -7.91 1.91 -2.43
CA PHE A 73 -7.25 3.17 -2.71
C PHE A 73 -5.79 3.16 -2.21
N ARG A 74 -5.57 2.78 -0.95
CA ARG A 74 -4.23 2.71 -0.36
C ARG A 74 -3.36 1.70 -1.09
N ALA A 75 -3.88 0.52 -1.45
CA ALA A 75 -3.13 -0.48 -2.22
C ALA A 75 -2.70 0.06 -3.59
N TYR A 76 -3.64 0.67 -4.32
CA TYR A 76 -3.36 1.25 -5.64
C TYR A 76 -2.27 2.33 -5.58
N TYR A 77 -2.40 3.27 -4.64
CA TYR A 77 -1.45 4.37 -4.51
C TYR A 77 -0.14 3.98 -3.81
N THR A 78 -0.09 2.88 -3.06
CA THR A 78 1.17 2.29 -2.55
C THR A 78 2.05 1.83 -3.70
N GLU A 79 1.49 1.09 -4.65
CA GLU A 79 2.21 0.62 -5.82
C GLU A 79 2.64 1.79 -6.72
N GLY A 80 1.72 2.73 -6.98
CA GLY A 80 2.01 3.94 -7.75
C GLY A 80 3.15 4.76 -7.13
N ASN A 81 3.11 4.98 -5.81
CA ASN A 81 4.17 5.67 -5.08
C ASN A 81 5.51 4.95 -5.17
N ALA A 82 5.53 3.63 -5.03
CA ALA A 82 6.76 2.85 -5.14
C ALA A 82 7.42 3.01 -6.52
N LYS A 83 6.62 3.01 -7.59
CA LYS A 83 7.10 3.26 -8.97
C LYS A 83 7.65 4.68 -9.14
N LEU A 84 6.90 5.68 -8.66
CA LEU A 84 7.32 7.09 -8.72
C LEU A 84 8.61 7.33 -7.91
N GLN A 85 8.70 6.78 -6.71
CA GLN A 85 9.89 6.87 -5.89
C GLN A 85 11.10 6.22 -6.56
N ALA A 86 10.92 5.04 -7.18
CA ALA A 86 12.00 4.37 -7.91
C ALA A 86 12.49 5.22 -9.11
N GLU A 87 11.57 5.84 -9.85
CA GLU A 87 11.88 6.78 -10.94
C GLU A 87 12.66 8.00 -10.43
N ALA A 88 12.15 8.64 -9.37
CA ALA A 88 12.78 9.82 -8.79
C ALA A 88 14.18 9.51 -8.25
N MET A 89 14.36 8.36 -7.60
CA MET A 89 15.67 7.90 -7.14
C MET A 89 16.62 7.65 -8.31
N ARG A 90 16.17 7.02 -9.41
CA ARG A 90 17.00 6.81 -10.61
C ARG A 90 17.50 8.14 -11.17
N MET A 91 16.62 9.13 -11.33
CA MET A 91 17.00 10.45 -11.83
C MET A 91 17.93 11.17 -10.87
N SER A 92 17.56 11.24 -9.59
CA SER A 92 18.30 11.99 -8.58
C SER A 92 19.71 11.44 -8.38
N PHE A 93 19.87 10.12 -8.22
CA PHE A 93 21.20 9.52 -8.08
C PHE A 93 22.00 9.54 -9.39
N GLY A 94 21.34 9.38 -10.54
CA GLY A 94 21.99 9.49 -11.85
C GLY A 94 22.57 10.88 -12.12
N MET A 95 21.99 11.92 -11.51
CA MET A 95 22.45 13.31 -11.59
C MET A 95 23.33 13.75 -10.40
N GLY A 96 23.62 12.85 -9.45
CA GLY A 96 24.41 13.18 -8.25
C GLY A 96 23.70 14.11 -7.25
N LEU A 97 22.38 14.20 -7.30
CA LEU A 97 21.57 15.15 -6.49
C LEU A 97 21.16 14.60 -5.11
N GLY A 98 21.49 13.33 -4.81
CA GLY A 98 21.14 12.70 -3.53
C GLY A 98 19.73 12.09 -3.51
N GLU A 99 19.09 12.04 -2.34
CA GLU A 99 17.72 11.51 -2.22
C GLU A 99 16.67 12.50 -2.77
N PRO A 100 15.57 12.01 -3.37
CA PRO A 100 14.43 12.85 -3.72
C PRO A 100 13.84 13.56 -2.50
N VAL A 101 13.16 14.68 -2.73
CA VAL A 101 12.36 15.34 -1.68
C VAL A 101 11.05 14.57 -1.50
N TYR A 102 10.77 14.17 -0.26
CA TYR A 102 9.54 13.48 0.13
C TYR A 102 8.60 14.45 0.86
N LEU A 103 7.34 14.06 1.05
CA LEU A 103 6.43 14.82 1.89
C LEU A 103 6.95 14.85 3.34
N SER A 104 6.81 16.01 3.98
CA SER A 104 6.92 16.14 5.43
C SER A 104 5.79 15.37 6.14
N GLU A 105 5.94 15.16 7.45
CA GLU A 105 4.92 14.49 8.26
C GLU A 105 3.57 15.20 8.22
N ASP A 106 3.57 16.53 8.30
CA ASP A 106 2.36 17.32 8.24
C ASP A 106 1.71 17.31 6.85
N GLU A 107 2.50 17.39 5.77
CA GLU A 107 1.98 17.24 4.41
C GLU A 107 1.38 15.85 4.17
N ALA A 108 2.04 14.80 4.67
CA ALA A 108 1.56 13.43 4.58
C ALA A 108 0.25 13.23 5.35
N ARG A 109 0.16 13.74 6.60
CA ARG A 109 -1.05 13.67 7.43
C ARG A 109 -2.21 14.44 6.79
N ASN A 110 -2.01 15.71 6.45
CA ASN A 110 -3.07 16.57 5.91
C ASN A 110 -3.60 16.03 4.56
N SER A 111 -2.71 15.50 3.71
CA SER A 111 -3.11 14.88 2.45
C SER A 111 -3.83 13.54 2.65
N ALA A 112 -3.42 12.72 3.62
CA ALA A 112 -4.11 11.47 3.96
C ALA A 112 -5.55 11.72 4.43
N GLU A 113 -5.77 12.71 5.30
CA GLU A 113 -7.09 13.12 5.78
C GLU A 113 -7.98 13.59 4.63
N THR A 114 -7.46 14.46 3.77
CA THR A 114 -8.18 14.97 2.60
C THR A 114 -8.58 13.84 1.65
N ASN A 115 -7.65 12.95 1.34
CA ASN A 115 -7.89 11.85 0.40
C ASN A 115 -8.89 10.82 0.94
N ALA A 116 -8.87 10.54 2.25
CA ALA A 116 -9.83 9.63 2.87
C ALA A 116 -11.27 10.13 2.70
N GLY A 117 -11.50 11.44 2.84
CA GLY A 117 -12.81 12.05 2.60
C GLY A 117 -13.26 12.10 1.14
N GLN A 118 -12.39 11.75 0.18
CA GLN A 118 -12.66 11.83 -1.26
C GLN A 118 -12.60 10.47 -1.96
N VAL A 119 -12.43 9.37 -1.22
CA VAL A 119 -12.22 8.02 -1.78
C VAL A 119 -13.34 7.52 -2.68
N GLU A 120 -14.57 8.01 -2.49
CA GLU A 120 -15.72 7.63 -3.30
C GLU A 120 -15.56 8.03 -4.78
N ARG A 121 -14.90 9.17 -5.03
CA ARG A 121 -14.68 9.68 -6.39
C ARG A 121 -13.83 8.73 -7.25
N PRO A 122 -12.58 8.37 -6.88
CA PRO A 122 -11.80 7.41 -7.65
C PRO A 122 -12.46 6.03 -7.66
N TRP A 123 -13.14 5.62 -6.59
CA TRP A 123 -13.89 4.37 -6.55
C TRP A 123 -14.96 4.28 -7.64
N ASN A 124 -15.77 5.33 -7.81
CA ASN A 124 -16.79 5.37 -8.85
C ASN A 124 -16.18 5.34 -10.26
N VAL A 125 -15.04 5.99 -10.47
CA VAL A 125 -14.28 5.93 -11.73
C VAL A 125 -13.72 4.52 -11.99
N TRP A 126 -13.20 3.83 -10.98
CA TRP A 126 -12.71 2.46 -11.14
C TRP A 126 -13.85 1.49 -11.46
N LYS A 127 -14.98 1.61 -10.76
CA LYS A 127 -16.19 0.83 -11.05
C LYS A 127 -16.68 1.05 -12.47
N SER A 128 -16.70 2.29 -12.98
CA SER A 128 -17.19 2.57 -14.33
C SER A 128 -16.31 1.98 -15.44
N LYS A 129 -15.06 1.62 -15.12
CA LYS A 129 -14.14 0.94 -16.05
C LYS A 129 -14.31 -0.58 -16.05
N LEU A 130 -15.02 -1.14 -15.07
CA LEU A 130 -15.32 -2.57 -15.06
C LEU A 130 -16.37 -2.89 -16.13
N PRO A 131 -16.29 -4.07 -16.76
CA PRO A 131 -17.35 -4.54 -17.64
C PRO A 131 -18.69 -4.51 -16.90
N LYS A 132 -19.77 -4.06 -17.56
CA LYS A 132 -21.11 -4.21 -16.99
C LYS A 132 -21.39 -5.70 -16.84
N SER A 133 -21.66 -6.16 -15.62
CA SER A 133 -22.04 -7.56 -15.40
C SER A 133 -23.40 -7.82 -16.06
N ASN A 134 -23.49 -8.85 -16.89
CA ASN A 134 -24.78 -9.38 -17.36
C ASN A 134 -25.47 -10.15 -16.21
N ALA A 135 -25.94 -9.44 -15.19
CA ALA A 135 -26.73 -10.01 -14.11
C ALA A 135 -28.17 -10.21 -14.60
N SER A 136 -28.40 -11.21 -15.45
CA SER A 136 -29.73 -11.65 -15.85
C SER A 136 -29.72 -13.10 -16.36
N LYS A 137 -29.24 -14.08 -15.58
CA LYS A 137 -29.49 -15.53 -15.80
C LYS A 137 -29.45 -16.35 -14.50
N GLU A 138 -30.02 -15.85 -13.42
CA GLU A 138 -30.26 -16.64 -12.21
C GLU A 138 -31.68 -16.31 -11.73
N ASN A 139 -32.67 -16.98 -12.34
CA ASN A 139 -34.04 -17.22 -11.85
C ASN A 139 -34.92 -17.84 -12.96
N GLN A 140 -34.41 -18.86 -13.65
CA GLN A 140 -35.21 -19.76 -14.47
C GLN A 140 -34.66 -21.17 -14.30
N HIS A 141 -34.97 -21.81 -13.17
CA HIS A 141 -35.15 -23.26 -13.01
C HIS A 141 -35.63 -23.52 -11.57
N VAL A 142 -36.95 -23.36 -11.39
CA VAL A 142 -37.78 -24.17 -10.48
C VAL A 142 -38.95 -24.65 -11.31
#